data_AF-X1MCZ9-F1
#
_entry.id   AF-X1MCZ9-F1
#
_cell.length_a   1.000
_cell.length_b   1.000
_cell.length_c   1.000
_cell.angle_alpha   90.00
_cell.angle_beta   90.00
_cell.angle_gamma   90.00
#
_symmetry.space_group_name_H-M   'P 1'
#
loop_
_entity.id
_entity.type
_entity.pdbx_description
1 polymer ?
#
loop_
_entity_poly.entity_id
_entity_poly.type
_entity_poly.pdbx_seq_one_letter_code
_entity_poly.pdbx_strand_id
1 'polypeptide(L)'
;LAFLSVLVAAIFNVKYIAFSNERSSNEGNVKYLGKIINHQWSKSFDFEKKFRNYSKKYLAKNIEYFSFLRPLYEIQIARLFLKYPKYFPAFLSCNEAYKTASGTKKPTKRWCCNCPKCLFVFTTLYPFIEKQKLIKIFGKNLFENKNLLPVMQELIGERKFKPFECVGTKKESLVAFYLSWKKDRSELPKETPFLLKYFQNKIIPKYPNLEKESKKFLNSWNNQHNLPKEFEKILKKH
;
A
#
# COMPACT_ATOMS: atom_id res chain seq x y z
N LEU A 1 -19.07 6.57 0.69
CA LEU A 1 -18.18 7.21 1.68
C LEU A 1 -17.99 8.71 1.41
N ALA A 2 -17.50 9.15 0.24
CA ALA A 2 -17.21 10.56 -0.01
C ALA A 2 -18.40 11.51 0.27
N PHE A 3 -19.57 11.26 -0.34
CA PHE A 3 -20.79 12.05 -0.07
C PHE A 3 -21.24 11.99 1.40
N LEU A 4 -21.25 10.79 1.99
CA LEU A 4 -21.60 10.61 3.40
C LEU A 4 -20.66 11.40 4.33
N SER A 5 -19.35 11.40 4.07
CA SER A 5 -18.40 12.16 4.88
C SER A 5 -18.63 13.67 4.78
N VAL A 6 -19.07 14.18 3.63
CA VAL A 6 -19.45 15.58 3.46
C VAL A 6 -20.70 15.91 4.28
N LEU A 7 -21.72 15.05 4.22
CA LEU A 7 -22.93 15.20 5.03
C LEU A 7 -22.61 15.23 6.53
N VAL A 8 -21.84 14.25 7.02
CA VAL A 8 -21.42 14.17 8.43
C VAL A 8 -20.63 15.41 8.81
N ALA A 9 -19.66 15.83 8.00
CA ALA A 9 -18.87 17.02 8.28
C ALA A 9 -19.72 18.30 8.31
N ALA A 10 -20.75 18.41 7.47
CA ALA A 10 -21.68 19.54 7.50
C ALA A 10 -22.52 19.55 8.79
N ILE A 11 -23.07 18.39 9.18
CA ILE A 11 -23.88 18.26 10.41
C ILE A 11 -23.08 18.65 11.66
N PHE A 12 -21.83 18.19 11.75
CA PHE A 12 -20.97 18.43 12.91
C PHE A 12 -20.09 19.68 12.78
N ASN A 13 -20.30 20.51 11.77
CA ASN A 13 -19.50 21.71 11.49
C ASN A 13 -17.97 21.45 11.45
N VAL A 14 -17.57 20.33 10.84
CA VAL A 14 -16.18 19.94 10.67
C VAL A 14 -15.65 20.42 9.31
N LYS A 15 -14.56 21.18 9.34
CA LYS A 15 -13.95 21.75 8.14
C LYS A 15 -13.22 20.73 7.27
N TYR A 16 -12.56 19.73 7.87
CA TYR A 16 -11.62 18.85 7.17
C TYR A 16 -12.11 17.40 7.13
N ILE A 17 -12.14 16.83 5.92
CA ILE A 17 -12.32 15.40 5.70
C ILE A 17 -11.01 14.84 5.15
N ALA A 18 -10.29 14.11 6.00
CA ALA A 18 -9.02 13.49 5.66
C ALA A 18 -9.21 11.99 5.39
N PHE A 19 -9.14 11.59 4.11
CA PHE A 19 -8.94 10.19 3.74
C PHE A 19 -7.46 9.83 3.83
N SER A 20 -7.14 8.54 3.86
CA SER A 20 -5.75 8.06 3.89
C SER A 20 -5.31 7.41 2.58
N ASN A 21 -5.88 7.82 1.44
CA ASN A 21 -5.46 7.28 0.14
C ASN A 21 -4.07 7.79 -0.23
N GLU A 22 -3.21 6.86 -0.62
CA GLU A 22 -1.81 7.05 -0.94
C GLU A 22 -1.57 7.27 -2.44
N ARG A 23 -0.33 7.54 -2.82
CA ARG A 23 0.06 7.74 -4.22
C ARG A 23 -0.21 6.52 -5.09
N SER A 24 -0.04 5.32 -4.53
CA SER A 24 -0.11 4.04 -5.24
C SER A 24 -1.50 3.71 -5.79
N SER A 25 -2.55 4.16 -5.11
CA SER A 25 -3.95 4.08 -5.56
C SER A 25 -4.24 4.75 -6.91
N ASN A 26 -3.31 5.52 -7.48
CA ASN A 26 -3.45 6.08 -8.83
C ASN A 26 -3.15 5.07 -9.94
N GLU A 27 -2.39 4.01 -9.66
CA GLU A 27 -2.01 3.02 -10.69
C GLU A 27 -3.18 2.08 -10.99
N GLY A 28 -3.56 1.99 -12.27
CA GLY A 28 -4.59 1.06 -12.72
C GLY A 28 -4.11 -0.39 -12.82
N ASN A 29 -5.06 -1.31 -13.01
CA ASN A 29 -4.82 -2.75 -13.00
C ASN A 29 -4.67 -3.35 -14.40
N VAL A 30 -5.54 -2.95 -15.33
CA VAL A 30 -5.65 -3.55 -16.67
C VAL A 30 -6.03 -2.51 -17.71
N LYS A 31 -5.55 -2.69 -18.95
CA LYS A 31 -6.03 -1.94 -20.12
C LYS A 31 -7.15 -2.73 -20.79
N TYR A 32 -8.32 -2.12 -20.95
CA TYR A 32 -9.49 -2.70 -21.59
C TYR A 32 -10.12 -1.67 -22.54
N LEU A 33 -10.33 -2.06 -23.80
CA LEU A 33 -10.87 -1.19 -24.86
C LEU A 33 -10.17 0.18 -24.94
N GLY A 34 -8.83 0.17 -24.90
CA GLY A 34 -8.03 1.40 -24.94
C GLY A 34 -7.93 2.18 -23.63
N LYS A 35 -8.76 1.88 -22.62
CA LYS A 35 -8.80 2.60 -21.34
C LYS A 35 -8.11 1.83 -20.22
N ILE A 36 -7.49 2.54 -19.28
CA ILE A 36 -6.94 1.95 -18.07
C ILE A 36 -8.06 1.82 -17.03
N ILE A 37 -8.32 0.59 -16.61
CA ILE A 37 -9.27 0.26 -15.54
C ILE A 37 -8.50 0.26 -14.22
N ASN A 38 -8.92 1.13 -13.30
CA ASN A 38 -8.44 1.16 -11.91
C ASN A 38 -9.60 0.74 -11.00
N HIS A 39 -9.51 -0.45 -10.39
CA HIS A 39 -10.56 -0.94 -9.49
C HIS A 39 -10.72 -0.08 -8.23
N GLN A 40 -9.74 0.77 -7.94
CA GLN A 40 -9.73 1.74 -6.85
C GLN A 40 -9.82 3.18 -7.35
N TRP A 41 -10.44 3.45 -8.51
CA TRP A 41 -10.46 4.81 -9.07
C TRP A 41 -11.01 5.85 -8.08
N SER A 42 -11.96 5.49 -7.21
CA SER A 42 -12.47 6.36 -6.13
C SER A 42 -11.43 6.75 -5.07
N LYS A 43 -10.27 6.10 -5.06
CA LYS A 43 -9.09 6.44 -4.23
C LYS A 43 -8.03 7.20 -5.01
N SER A 44 -8.23 7.48 -6.29
CA SER A 44 -7.26 8.22 -7.12
C SER A 44 -7.31 9.74 -6.86
N PHE A 45 -6.25 10.43 -7.24
CA PHE A 45 -6.20 11.89 -7.24
C PHE A 45 -7.14 12.51 -8.28
N ASP A 46 -7.41 11.80 -9.38
CA ASP A 46 -8.37 12.23 -10.40
C ASP A 46 -9.79 12.29 -9.82
N PHE A 47 -10.24 11.22 -9.15
CA PHE A 47 -11.52 11.23 -8.43
C PHE A 47 -11.54 12.32 -7.36
N GLU A 48 -10.48 12.43 -6.54
CA GLU A 48 -10.40 13.41 -5.47
C GLU A 48 -10.58 14.85 -6.00
N LYS A 49 -9.92 15.21 -7.10
CA LYS A 49 -10.08 16.53 -7.73
C LYS A 49 -11.50 16.75 -8.24
N LYS A 50 -12.07 15.78 -8.97
CA LYS A 50 -13.44 15.87 -9.51
C LYS A 50 -14.47 16.00 -8.39
N PHE A 51 -14.36 15.18 -7.35
CA PHE A 51 -15.26 15.20 -6.21
C PHE A 51 -15.13 16.48 -5.39
N ARG A 52 -13.92 16.99 -5.15
CA ARG A 52 -13.70 18.29 -4.49
C ARG A 52 -14.40 19.41 -5.24
N ASN A 53 -14.22 19.48 -6.56
CA ASN A 53 -14.86 20.52 -7.38
C ASN A 53 -16.39 20.42 -7.31
N TYR A 54 -16.93 19.20 -7.43
CA TYR A 54 -18.36 18.96 -7.30
C TYR A 54 -18.88 19.38 -5.91
N SER A 55 -18.22 18.92 -4.84
CA SER A 55 -18.62 19.19 -3.46
C SER A 55 -18.61 20.68 -3.14
N LYS A 56 -17.59 21.41 -3.59
CA LYS A 56 -17.50 22.87 -3.38
C LYS A 56 -18.58 23.65 -4.12
N LYS A 57 -19.01 23.15 -5.29
CA LYS A 57 -20.02 23.80 -6.13
C LYS A 57 -21.44 23.51 -5.67
N TYR A 58 -21.72 22.30 -5.21
CA TYR A 58 -23.10 21.82 -5.04
C TYR A 58 -23.46 21.32 -3.65
N LEU A 59 -22.48 20.99 -2.79
CA LEU A 59 -22.75 20.35 -1.51
C LEU A 59 -22.38 21.26 -0.32
N ALA A 60 -21.09 21.49 -0.12
CA ALA A 60 -20.57 22.22 1.03
C ALA A 60 -19.28 22.96 0.63
N LYS A 61 -19.41 24.27 0.42
CA LYS A 61 -18.32 25.15 -0.05
C LYS A 61 -17.14 25.22 0.92
N ASN A 62 -17.43 25.17 2.23
CA ASN A 62 -16.44 25.39 3.30
C ASN A 62 -15.80 24.09 3.83
N ILE A 63 -16.13 22.93 3.26
CA ILE A 63 -15.60 21.63 3.68
C ILE A 63 -14.50 21.19 2.71
N GLU A 64 -13.35 20.83 3.26
CA GLU A 64 -12.16 20.43 2.53
C GLU A 64 -11.98 18.91 2.55
N TYR A 65 -12.24 18.27 1.41
CA TYR A 65 -12.05 16.84 1.19
C TYR A 65 -10.67 16.53 0.60
N PHE A 66 -9.80 15.78 1.26
CA PHE A 66 -8.49 15.46 0.71
C PHE A 66 -7.98 14.11 1.23
N SER A 67 -6.96 13.55 0.58
CA SER A 67 -6.27 12.36 1.10
C SER A 67 -4.95 12.77 1.75
N PHE A 68 -4.82 12.62 3.07
CA PHE A 68 -3.66 13.02 3.87
C PHE A 68 -2.37 12.33 3.42
N LEU A 69 -2.42 11.05 3.03
CA LEU A 69 -1.23 10.29 2.62
C LEU A 69 -0.94 10.34 1.11
N ARG A 70 -1.68 11.14 0.34
CA ARG A 70 -1.55 11.24 -1.14
C ARG A 70 -0.11 11.45 -1.65
N PRO A 71 0.74 12.25 -0.98
CA PRO A 71 2.09 12.49 -1.47
C PRO A 71 3.02 11.27 -1.39
N LEU A 72 2.67 10.29 -0.56
CA LEU A 72 3.52 9.17 -0.20
C LEU A 72 3.14 7.88 -0.91
N TYR A 73 4.15 7.06 -1.19
CA TYR A 73 4.00 5.65 -1.52
C TYR A 73 3.68 4.83 -0.26
N GLU A 74 3.01 3.70 -0.42
CA GLU A 74 2.73 2.74 0.65
C GLU A 74 4.00 2.29 1.38
N ILE A 75 5.12 2.07 0.67
CA ILE A 75 6.38 1.70 1.33
C ILE A 75 6.93 2.80 2.25
N GLN A 76 6.69 4.07 1.92
CA GLN A 76 7.04 5.19 2.80
C GLN A 76 6.11 5.22 4.02
N ILE A 77 4.81 4.96 3.81
CA ILE A 77 3.81 4.86 4.87
C ILE A 77 4.15 3.68 5.80
N ALA A 78 4.58 2.54 5.28
CA ALA A 78 5.02 1.39 6.06
C ALA A 78 6.20 1.75 6.98
N ARG A 79 7.20 2.48 6.45
CA ARG A 79 8.31 3.02 7.26
C ARG A 79 7.82 3.96 8.36
N LEU A 80 6.87 4.85 8.06
CA LEU A 80 6.28 5.76 9.04
C LEU A 80 5.46 5.02 10.11
N PHE A 81 4.68 4.01 9.72
CA PHE A 81 3.84 3.22 10.59
C PHE A 81 4.64 2.52 11.69
N LEU A 82 5.90 2.18 11.44
CA LEU A 82 6.74 1.55 12.46
C LEU A 82 7.07 2.42 13.66
N LYS A 83 6.89 3.75 13.56
CA LYS A 83 6.97 4.67 14.70
C LYS A 83 5.81 4.46 15.69
N TYR A 84 4.81 3.63 15.36
CA TYR A 84 3.60 3.40 16.16
C TYR A 84 3.39 1.92 16.53
N PRO A 85 4.31 1.28 17.27
CA PRO A 85 4.24 -0.15 17.59
C PRO A 85 2.99 -0.57 18.36
N LYS A 86 2.34 0.37 19.08
CA LYS A 86 1.07 0.14 19.80
C LYS A 86 -0.07 -0.36 18.90
N TYR A 87 -0.01 -0.11 17.59
CA TYR A 87 -1.03 -0.56 16.64
C TYR A 87 -0.72 -1.90 15.97
N PHE A 88 0.47 -2.47 16.18
CA PHE A 88 0.85 -3.73 15.54
C PHE A 88 -0.07 -4.93 15.86
N PRO A 89 -0.66 -5.04 17.07
CA PRO A 89 -1.62 -6.12 17.35
C PRO A 89 -2.98 -5.94 16.66
N ALA A 90 -3.32 -4.73 16.21
CA ALA A 90 -4.67 -4.40 15.74
C ALA A 90 -4.78 -4.25 14.21
N PHE A 91 -3.69 -3.90 13.51
CA PHE A 91 -3.78 -3.67 12.07
C PHE A 91 -3.99 -4.97 11.30
N LEU A 92 -4.96 -4.97 10.40
CA LEU A 92 -5.29 -6.12 9.58
C LEU A 92 -5.95 -5.67 8.27
N SER A 93 -5.16 -5.68 7.20
CA SER A 93 -5.61 -5.24 5.86
C SER A 93 -6.00 -6.40 4.95
N CYS A 94 -5.92 -7.64 5.43
CA CYS A 94 -6.24 -8.84 4.66
C CYS A 94 -7.74 -8.96 4.38
N ASN A 95 -8.15 -8.90 3.11
CA ASN A 95 -9.56 -9.04 2.73
C ASN A 95 -10.13 -10.43 3.08
N GLU A 96 -9.33 -11.50 2.94
CA GLU A 96 -9.74 -12.85 3.32
C GLU A 96 -10.12 -12.96 4.81
N ALA A 97 -9.55 -12.11 5.67
CA ALA A 97 -9.82 -12.13 7.10
C ALA A 97 -11.26 -11.77 7.46
N TYR A 98 -11.94 -11.04 6.57
CA TYR A 98 -13.30 -10.53 6.75
C TYR A 98 -14.31 -11.15 5.78
N LYS A 99 -13.89 -12.06 4.90
CA LYS A 99 -14.83 -12.77 4.03
C LYS A 99 -15.75 -13.65 4.85
N THR A 100 -17.05 -13.43 4.70
CA THR A 100 -18.10 -14.17 5.39
C THR A 100 -18.82 -15.17 4.49
N ALA A 101 -18.47 -15.27 3.21
CA ALA A 101 -19.18 -16.07 2.21
C ALA A 101 -20.71 -15.83 2.30
N SER A 102 -21.12 -14.57 2.16
CA SER A 102 -22.51 -14.12 2.30
C SER A 102 -23.15 -14.48 3.64
N GLY A 103 -22.36 -14.45 4.72
CA GLY A 103 -22.83 -14.72 6.09
C GLY A 103 -22.73 -16.19 6.54
N THR A 104 -22.38 -17.12 5.65
CA THR A 104 -22.26 -18.54 5.98
C THR A 104 -21.01 -18.89 6.81
N LYS A 105 -20.03 -17.98 6.87
CA LYS A 105 -18.80 -18.15 7.65
C LYS A 105 -18.52 -16.92 8.51
N LYS A 106 -18.01 -17.15 9.72
CA LYS A 106 -17.53 -16.07 10.60
C LYS A 106 -16.18 -15.53 10.08
N PRO A 107 -15.93 -14.21 10.16
CA PRO A 107 -14.62 -13.63 9.89
C PRO A 107 -13.52 -14.27 10.74
N THR A 108 -12.38 -14.61 10.13
CA THR A 108 -11.24 -15.16 10.87
C THR A 108 -10.50 -14.10 11.67
N LYS A 109 -10.57 -12.83 11.23
CA LYS A 109 -9.85 -11.68 11.83
C LYS A 109 -8.35 -11.94 11.97
N ARG A 110 -7.76 -12.70 11.04
CA ARG A 110 -6.33 -13.04 11.02
C ARG A 110 -5.78 -12.93 9.60
N TRP A 111 -4.48 -12.66 9.48
CA TRP A 111 -3.77 -12.70 8.22
C TRP A 111 -3.87 -14.12 7.61
N CYS A 112 -4.40 -14.24 6.39
CA CYS A 112 -4.47 -15.55 5.72
C CYS A 112 -3.09 -16.01 5.21
N CYS A 113 -2.17 -15.06 5.03
CA CYS A 113 -0.80 -15.26 4.58
C CYS A 113 -0.65 -16.00 3.23
N ASN A 114 -1.71 -16.00 2.43
CA ASN A 114 -1.79 -16.68 1.14
C ASN A 114 -2.29 -15.76 0.00
N CYS A 115 -2.73 -14.53 0.31
CA CYS A 115 -3.25 -13.59 -0.69
C CYS A 115 -2.25 -12.48 -1.06
N PRO A 116 -2.44 -11.79 -2.21
CA PRO A 116 -1.58 -10.69 -2.65
C PRO A 116 -1.41 -9.58 -1.63
N LYS A 117 -2.49 -9.24 -0.92
CA LYS A 117 -2.47 -8.23 0.14
C LYS A 117 -1.58 -8.62 1.32
N CYS A 118 -1.59 -9.89 1.74
CA CYS A 118 -0.71 -10.34 2.83
C CYS A 118 0.76 -10.27 2.41
N LEU A 119 1.09 -10.79 1.23
CA LEU A 119 2.46 -10.77 0.72
C LEU A 119 2.96 -9.33 0.56
N PHE A 120 2.16 -8.47 -0.06
CA PHE A 120 2.51 -7.07 -0.27
C PHE A 120 2.80 -6.33 1.05
N VAL A 121 1.90 -6.43 2.05
CA VAL A 121 2.11 -5.75 3.35
C VAL A 121 3.30 -6.34 4.11
N PHE A 122 3.49 -7.66 4.06
CA PHE A 122 4.67 -8.29 4.64
C PHE A 122 5.95 -7.74 4.01
N THR A 123 6.02 -7.69 2.68
CA THR A 123 7.18 -7.19 1.93
C THR A 123 7.41 -5.69 2.14
N THR A 124 6.39 -4.85 2.31
CA THR A 124 6.60 -3.41 2.56
C THR A 124 7.05 -3.11 3.98
N LEU A 125 6.67 -3.94 4.96
CA LEU A 125 7.13 -3.80 6.35
C LEU A 125 8.54 -4.38 6.57
N TYR A 126 8.85 -5.52 5.94
CA TYR A 126 10.08 -6.29 6.16
C TYR A 126 11.38 -5.46 6.18
N PRO A 127 11.61 -4.49 5.28
CA PRO A 127 12.85 -3.71 5.27
C PRO A 127 13.08 -2.91 6.56
N PHE A 128 12.02 -2.58 7.29
CA PHE A 128 12.09 -1.59 8.36
C PHE A 128 11.81 -2.17 9.76
N ILE A 129 11.25 -3.39 9.86
CA ILE A 129 10.92 -4.03 11.14
C ILE A 129 11.73 -5.31 11.34
N GLU A 130 12.18 -5.59 12.56
CA GLU A 130 12.87 -6.85 12.90
C GLU A 130 12.09 -8.09 12.42
N LYS A 131 12.80 -9.03 11.80
CA LYS A 131 12.23 -10.24 11.20
C LYS A 131 11.34 -11.02 12.17
N GLN A 132 11.79 -11.21 13.41
CA GLN A 132 11.03 -11.94 14.43
C GLN A 132 9.73 -11.25 14.81
N LYS A 133 9.75 -9.92 14.90
CA LYS A 133 8.56 -9.12 15.20
C LYS A 133 7.55 -9.20 14.06
N LEU A 134 8.00 -9.19 12.81
CA LEU A 134 7.13 -9.39 11.65
C LEU A 134 6.52 -10.78 11.62
N ILE A 135 7.33 -11.81 11.89
CA ILE A 135 6.84 -13.19 12.00
C ILE A 135 5.79 -13.30 13.11
N LYS A 136 5.97 -12.63 14.26
CA LYS A 136 4.95 -12.60 15.33
C LYS A 136 3.63 -11.99 14.88
N ILE A 137 3.66 -10.95 14.03
CA ILE A 137 2.45 -10.32 13.48
C ILE A 137 1.70 -11.25 12.51
N PHE A 138 2.43 -11.90 11.60
CA PHE A 138 1.84 -12.72 10.53
C PHE A 138 1.72 -14.21 10.88
N GLY A 139 2.35 -14.66 11.96
CA GLY A 139 2.45 -16.05 12.38
C GLY A 139 3.47 -16.90 11.61
N LYS A 140 4.02 -16.41 10.48
CA LYS A 140 5.02 -17.12 9.67
C LYS A 140 5.82 -16.18 8.78
N ASN A 141 6.97 -16.64 8.29
CA ASN A 141 7.73 -15.95 7.26
C ASN A 141 7.12 -16.22 5.88
N LEU A 142 6.50 -15.21 5.26
CA LEU A 142 5.86 -15.38 3.95
C LEU A 142 6.86 -15.60 2.82
N PHE A 143 8.13 -15.19 2.98
CA PHE A 143 9.15 -15.41 1.96
C PHE A 143 9.59 -16.87 1.82
N GLU A 144 9.27 -17.75 2.78
CA GLU A 144 9.49 -19.21 2.64
C GLU A 144 8.40 -19.90 1.82
N ASN A 145 7.23 -19.27 1.67
CA ASN A 145 6.06 -19.91 1.08
C ASN A 145 6.17 -19.95 -0.45
N LYS A 146 6.56 -21.11 -0.99
CA LYS A 146 6.70 -21.35 -2.44
C LYS A 146 5.42 -21.06 -3.23
N ASN A 147 4.25 -21.27 -2.64
CA ASN A 147 2.95 -21.05 -3.29
C ASN A 147 2.67 -19.57 -3.56
N LEU A 148 3.41 -18.65 -2.92
CA LEU A 148 3.30 -17.21 -3.16
C LEU A 148 4.16 -16.72 -4.34
N LEU A 149 4.91 -17.59 -5.03
CA LEU A 149 5.72 -17.17 -6.18
C LEU A 149 4.88 -16.56 -7.32
N PRO A 150 3.75 -17.16 -7.76
CA PRO A 150 2.89 -16.52 -8.75
C PRO A 150 2.42 -15.14 -8.29
N VAL A 151 2.04 -15.01 -7.02
CA VAL A 151 1.58 -13.75 -6.40
C VAL A 151 2.69 -12.70 -6.41
N MET A 152 3.92 -13.07 -6.06
CA MET A 152 5.08 -12.18 -6.17
C MET A 152 5.25 -11.68 -7.60
N GLN A 153 5.21 -12.59 -8.59
CA GLN A 153 5.35 -12.24 -10.00
C GLN A 153 4.26 -11.25 -10.48
N GLU A 154 3.02 -11.41 -10.03
CA GLU A 154 1.94 -10.44 -10.30
C GLU A 154 2.23 -9.07 -9.67
N LEU A 155 2.66 -9.05 -8.40
CA LEU A 155 2.97 -7.82 -7.67
C LEU A 155 4.10 -7.03 -8.34
N ILE A 156 5.16 -7.69 -8.78
CA ILE A 156 6.33 -7.04 -9.41
C ILE A 156 6.15 -6.78 -10.91
N GLY A 157 5.05 -7.27 -11.51
CA GLY A 157 4.72 -7.00 -12.92
C GLY A 157 5.29 -7.99 -13.93
N GLU A 158 5.78 -9.15 -13.51
CA GLU A 158 6.24 -10.25 -14.37
C GLU A 158 5.09 -11.04 -15.00
N ARG A 159 3.85 -10.78 -14.57
CA ARG A 159 2.62 -11.32 -15.17
C ARG A 159 1.75 -10.22 -15.78
N LYS A 160 0.80 -10.62 -16.62
CA LYS A 160 -0.04 -9.74 -17.44
C LYS A 160 -0.81 -8.71 -16.62
N PHE A 161 -1.36 -9.11 -15.47
CA PHE A 161 -2.22 -8.25 -14.66
C PHE A 161 -1.67 -8.08 -13.24
N LYS A 162 -1.84 -6.87 -12.70
CA LYS A 162 -1.66 -6.59 -11.28
C LYS A 162 -2.83 -7.23 -10.52
N PRO A 163 -2.62 -7.76 -9.31
CA PRO A 163 -3.72 -8.31 -8.51
C PRO A 163 -4.88 -7.30 -8.37
N PHE A 164 -6.12 -7.78 -8.44
CA PHE A 164 -7.33 -7.00 -8.14
C PHE A 164 -7.50 -6.83 -6.62
N GLU A 165 -6.45 -6.30 -6.02
CA GLU A 165 -6.29 -6.09 -4.59
C GLU A 165 -5.75 -4.69 -4.34
N CYS A 166 -6.00 -4.16 -3.15
CA CYS A 166 -5.60 -2.80 -2.78
C CYS A 166 -4.09 -2.67 -2.52
N VAL A 167 -3.23 -3.12 -3.43
CA VAL A 167 -1.77 -3.19 -3.27
C VAL A 167 -1.06 -2.06 -4.00
N GLY A 168 0.19 -1.83 -3.60
CA GLY A 168 1.06 -0.81 -4.15
C GLY A 168 1.35 -0.96 -5.64
N THR A 169 2.18 -0.06 -6.17
CA THR A 169 2.52 -0.10 -7.61
C THR A 169 3.41 -1.29 -7.96
N LYS A 170 3.50 -1.67 -9.24
CA LYS A 170 4.46 -2.70 -9.68
C LYS A 170 5.90 -2.35 -9.30
N LYS A 171 6.29 -1.10 -9.56
CA LYS A 171 7.61 -0.56 -9.22
C LYS A 171 7.84 -0.48 -7.71
N GLU A 172 6.82 -0.11 -6.96
CA GLU A 172 6.89 -0.09 -5.49
C GLU A 172 7.08 -1.50 -4.91
N SER A 173 6.40 -2.50 -5.47
CA SER A 173 6.58 -3.89 -5.07
C SER A 173 8.00 -4.37 -5.38
N LEU A 174 8.55 -4.06 -6.57
CA LEU A 174 9.95 -4.31 -6.91
C LEU A 174 10.92 -3.71 -5.89
N VAL A 175 10.72 -2.43 -5.54
CA VAL A 175 11.53 -1.73 -4.52
C VAL A 175 11.41 -2.39 -3.15
N ALA A 176 10.20 -2.77 -2.73
CA ALA A 176 9.98 -3.43 -1.44
C ALA A 176 10.68 -4.78 -1.36
N PHE A 177 10.61 -5.61 -2.40
CA PHE A 177 11.33 -6.88 -2.47
C PHE A 177 12.85 -6.69 -2.51
N TYR A 178 13.35 -5.70 -3.25
CA TYR A 178 14.77 -5.38 -3.29
C TYR A 178 15.31 -4.97 -1.91
N LEU A 179 14.62 -4.08 -1.21
CA LEU A 179 15.01 -3.66 0.14
C LEU A 179 14.92 -4.80 1.14
N SER A 180 13.93 -5.69 0.99
CA SER A 180 13.79 -6.88 1.83
C SER A 180 14.95 -7.86 1.63
N TRP A 181 15.33 -8.11 0.37
CA TRP A 181 16.50 -8.91 0.01
C TRP A 181 17.79 -8.29 0.56
N LYS A 182 17.98 -6.98 0.39
CA LYS A 182 19.18 -6.27 0.86
C LYS A 182 19.34 -6.41 2.38
N LYS A 183 18.23 -6.27 3.12
CA LYS A 183 18.21 -6.49 4.57
C LYS A 183 18.55 -7.92 4.95
N ASP A 184 17.87 -8.90 4.34
CA ASP A 184 18.10 -10.33 4.64
C ASP A 184 19.56 -10.74 4.41
N ARG A 185 20.20 -10.20 3.36
CA ARG A 185 21.63 -10.39 3.08
C ARG A 185 22.58 -9.78 4.11
N SER A 186 22.16 -8.74 4.83
CA SER A 186 22.97 -8.11 5.87
C SER A 186 22.91 -8.83 7.22
N GLU A 187 21.90 -9.67 7.44
CA GLU A 187 21.65 -10.38 8.70
C GLU A 187 22.28 -11.81 8.73
N LEU A 188 23.41 -12.03 8.04
CA LEU A 188 24.12 -13.32 7.96
C LEU A 188 24.40 -13.97 9.35
N PRO A 189 24.49 -15.31 9.47
CA PRO A 189 24.46 -16.35 8.43
C PRO A 189 23.18 -17.21 8.53
N LYS A 190 22.18 -16.94 7.68
CA LYS A 190 21.01 -17.81 7.53
C LYS A 190 20.69 -18.01 6.06
N GLU A 191 20.10 -19.16 5.74
CA GLU A 191 19.62 -19.45 4.39
C GLU A 191 18.61 -18.39 3.95
N THR A 192 18.82 -17.82 2.77
CA THR A 192 17.93 -16.82 2.19
C THR A 192 16.59 -17.47 1.81
N PRO A 193 15.44 -16.92 2.28
CA PRO A 193 14.13 -17.47 2.00
C PRO A 193 13.84 -17.66 0.51
N PHE A 194 13.03 -18.67 0.18
CA PHE A 194 12.76 -19.06 -1.22
C PHE A 194 12.40 -17.91 -2.16
N LEU A 195 11.46 -17.03 -1.79
CA LEU A 195 11.04 -15.91 -2.65
C LEU A 195 12.15 -14.89 -2.84
N LEU A 196 12.95 -14.60 -1.81
CA LEU A 196 14.08 -13.67 -1.92
C LEU A 196 15.22 -14.27 -2.76
N LYS A 197 15.45 -15.59 -2.66
CA LYS A 197 16.40 -16.32 -3.51
C LYS A 197 15.97 -16.29 -4.98
N TYR A 198 14.68 -16.50 -5.26
CA TYR A 198 14.15 -16.32 -6.62
C TYR A 198 14.33 -14.88 -7.10
N PHE A 199 13.99 -13.89 -6.27
CA PHE A 199 14.11 -12.48 -6.61
C PHE A 199 15.56 -12.11 -6.95
N GLN A 200 16.51 -12.55 -6.14
CA GLN A 200 17.95 -12.37 -6.39
C GLN A 200 18.38 -12.94 -7.75
N ASN A 201 18.01 -14.19 -8.02
CA ASN A 201 18.54 -14.91 -9.18
C ASN A 201 17.85 -14.55 -10.50
N LYS A 202 16.55 -14.20 -10.45
CA LYS A 202 15.71 -14.05 -11.65
C LYS A 202 15.26 -12.62 -11.91
N ILE A 203 15.16 -11.78 -10.87
CA ILE A 203 14.60 -10.43 -10.98
C ILE A 203 15.68 -9.36 -10.93
N ILE A 204 16.57 -9.37 -9.93
CA ILE A 204 17.64 -8.35 -9.81
C ILE A 204 18.43 -8.14 -11.11
N PRO A 205 18.86 -9.18 -11.85
CA PRO A 205 19.60 -9.00 -13.11
C PRO A 205 18.83 -8.22 -14.19
N LYS A 206 17.49 -8.22 -14.15
CA LYS A 206 16.63 -7.48 -15.10
C LYS A 206 16.53 -5.99 -14.77
N TYR A 207 16.89 -5.59 -13.54
CA TYR A 207 16.71 -4.23 -13.04
C TYR A 207 17.99 -3.72 -12.35
N PRO A 208 19.05 -3.39 -13.12
CA PRO A 208 20.35 -3.00 -12.56
C PRO A 208 20.31 -1.73 -11.70
N ASN A 209 19.31 -0.88 -11.89
CA ASN A 209 19.16 0.40 -11.18
C ASN A 209 18.31 0.34 -9.90
N LEU A 210 17.90 -0.84 -9.43
CA LEU A 210 16.99 -0.98 -8.27
C LEU A 210 17.50 -0.29 -7.01
N GLU A 211 18.82 -0.25 -6.79
CA GLU A 211 19.37 0.47 -5.65
C GLU A 211 19.07 1.97 -5.71
N LYS A 212 19.39 2.61 -6.84
CA LYS A 212 19.14 4.03 -7.06
C LYS A 212 17.63 4.32 -7.04
N GLU A 213 16.83 3.46 -7.66
CA GLU A 213 15.37 3.57 -7.65
C GLU A 213 14.80 3.46 -6.24
N SER A 214 15.29 2.54 -5.42
CA SER A 214 14.82 2.36 -4.04
C SER A 214 15.04 3.63 -3.20
N LYS A 215 16.24 4.25 -3.30
CA LYS A 215 16.54 5.54 -2.66
C LYS A 215 15.62 6.64 -3.15
N LYS A 216 15.34 6.69 -4.46
CA LYS A 216 14.41 7.67 -5.06
C LYS A 216 12.99 7.47 -4.54
N PHE A 217 12.47 6.24 -4.50
CA PHE A 217 11.12 5.94 -4.03
C PHE A 217 10.93 6.35 -2.57
N LEU A 218 11.88 5.97 -1.69
CA LEU A 218 11.79 6.26 -0.25
C LEU A 218 11.85 7.75 0.09
N ASN A 219 12.49 8.56 -0.75
CA ASN A 219 12.67 10.00 -0.52
C ASN A 219 11.79 10.86 -1.44
N SER A 220 10.97 10.24 -2.30
CA SER A 220 10.13 11.00 -3.23
C SER A 220 8.94 11.65 -2.52
N TRP A 221 8.53 12.80 -3.04
CA TRP A 221 7.30 13.48 -2.70
C TRP A 221 6.49 13.72 -3.97
N ASN A 222 5.22 13.33 -3.97
CA ASN A 222 4.33 13.61 -5.09
C ASN A 222 3.64 14.95 -4.88
N ASN A 223 3.83 15.91 -5.78
CA ASN A 223 3.19 17.24 -5.76
C ASN A 223 1.72 17.22 -6.21
N GLN A 224 1.23 16.10 -6.74
CA GLN A 224 -0.18 15.94 -7.11
C GLN A 224 -1.03 15.53 -5.90
N HIS A 225 -1.38 16.52 -5.05
CA HIS A 225 -2.24 16.34 -3.88
C HIS A 225 -3.07 17.59 -3.57
N ASN A 226 -4.10 17.42 -2.73
CA ASN A 226 -4.90 18.53 -2.19
C ASN A 226 -4.70 18.75 -0.69
N LEU A 227 -3.62 18.22 -0.08
CA LEU A 227 -3.33 18.49 1.34
C LEU A 227 -3.30 19.99 1.62
N PRO A 228 -4.06 20.48 2.62
CA PRO A 228 -3.84 21.79 3.19
C PRO A 228 -2.39 21.99 3.66
N LYS A 229 -1.86 23.22 3.53
CA LYS A 229 -0.46 23.56 3.83
C LYS A 229 -0.02 23.19 5.25
N GLU A 230 -0.92 23.30 6.22
CA GLU A 230 -0.65 22.94 7.63
C GLU A 230 -0.39 21.44 7.80
N PHE A 231 -1.17 20.59 7.13
CA PHE A 231 -1.02 19.14 7.17
C PHE A 231 0.18 18.66 6.33
N GLU A 232 0.48 19.34 5.23
CA GLU A 232 1.70 19.08 4.47
C GLU A 232 2.96 19.31 5.32
N LYS A 233 3.01 20.41 6.08
CA LYS A 233 4.12 20.68 7.03
C LYS A 233 4.27 19.58 8.08
N ILE A 234 3.16 19.05 8.60
CA ILE A 234 3.17 17.94 9.56
C ILE A 234 3.74 16.69 8.91
N LEU A 235 3.25 16.33 7.71
CA LEU A 235 3.68 15.10 7.04
C LEU A 235 5.16 15.13 6.63
N LYS A 236 5.68 16.30 6.21
CA LYS A 236 7.10 16.47 5.85
C LYS A 236 8.07 16.43 7.02
N LYS A 237 7.61 16.61 8.26
CA LYS A 237 8.45 16.52 9.46
C LYS A 237 8.76 15.08 9.89
N HIS A 238 8.09 14.09 9.29
CA HIS A 238 8.19 12.67 9.68
C HIS A 238 9.00 11.84 8.69
#